data_AF-A0A6I3E534-F1
#
_entry.id   AF-A0A6I3E534-F1
#
_cell.length_a   1.000
_cell.length_b   1.000
_cell.length_c   1.000
_cell.angle_alpha   90.00
_cell.angle_beta   90.00
_cell.angle_gamma   90.00
#
_symmetry.space_group_name_H-M   'P 1'
#
loop_
_entity.id
_entity.type
_entity.pdbx_description
1 polymer ?
#
loop_
_entity_poly.entity_id
_entity_poly.type
_entity_poly.pdbx_seq_one_letter_code
_entity_poly.pdbx_strand_id
1 'polypeptide(L)' 'MDLEVAIFLAIASGFAGFVDAMAGGGGLIQLPALILGLPNKELPLILGTNKVPSAFGTTAAARNYFKNIKPDIPLTLTMM' A
#
# COMPACT_ATOMS: atom_id res chain seq x y z
N MET A 1 -0.58 -13.30 18.09
CA MET A 1 -0.10 -13.37 16.70
C MET A 1 1.09 -14.29 16.74
N ASP A 2 0.99 -15.44 16.09
CA ASP A 2 2.09 -16.37 15.97
C ASP A 2 3.18 -15.77 15.07
N LEU A 3 4.44 -16.09 15.35
CA LEU A 3 5.60 -15.51 14.66
C LEU A 3 5.53 -15.72 13.13
N GLU A 4 4.98 -16.87 12.72
CA GLU A 4 4.76 -17.23 11.31
C GLU A 4 3.83 -16.24 10.60
N VAL A 5 2.72 -15.87 11.24
CA VAL A 5 1.75 -14.91 10.70
C VAL A 5 2.38 -13.53 10.56
N ALA A 6 3.20 -13.11 11.53
CA ALA A 6 3.89 -11.83 11.48
C ALA A 6 4.88 -11.75 10.30
N ILE A 7 5.65 -12.82 10.07
CA ILE A 7 6.59 -12.91 8.95
C ILE A 7 5.83 -12.90 7.61
N PHE A 8 4.74 -13.68 7.50
CA PHE A 8 3.90 -13.70 6.31
C PHE A 8 3.34 -12.30 5.98
N LEU A 9 2.79 -11.60 6.97
CA LEU A 9 2.25 -10.25 6.78
C LEU A 9 3.34 -9.22 6.45
N ALA A 10 4.54 -9.36 7.00
CA ALA A 10 5.66 -8.47 6.69
C ALA A 10 6.10 -8.61 5.23
N ILE A 11 6.23 -9.85 4.73
CA ILE A 11 6.58 -10.11 3.33
C ILE A 11 5.47 -9.62 2.40
N ALA A 12 4.21 -9.92 2.72
CA ALA A 12 3.07 -9.44 1.95
C ALA A 12 3.01 -7.91 1.88
N SER A 13 3.30 -7.22 2.99
CA SER A 13 3.38 -5.76 3.07
C SER A 13 4.51 -5.17 2.24
N GLY A 14 5.70 -5.79 2.30
CA GLY A 14 6.81 -5.37 1.46
C GLY A 14 6.49 -5.51 -0.03
N PHE A 15 5.89 -6.63 -0.44
CA PHE A 15 5.52 -6.86 -1.84
C PHE A 15 4.36 -5.96 -2.29
N ALA A 16 3.34 -5.77 -1.45
CA ALA A 16 2.24 -4.85 -1.71
C ALA A 16 2.75 -3.42 -1.94
N GLY A 17 3.67 -2.93 -1.10
CA GLY A 17 4.29 -1.61 -1.26
C GLY A 17 5.14 -1.49 -2.53
N PHE A 18 5.83 -2.55 -2.93
CA PHE A 18 6.58 -2.57 -4.20
C PHE A 18 5.64 -2.49 -5.41
N VAL A 19 4.55 -3.26 -5.43
CA VAL A 19 3.57 -3.22 -6.52
C VAL A 19 2.82 -1.89 -6.56
N ASP A 20 2.48 -1.32 -5.40
CA ASP A 20 1.85 0.00 -5.31
C ASP A 20 2.71 1.10 -5.94
N ALA A 21 4.04 1.01 -5.77
CA ALA A 21 4.97 1.94 -6.38
C ALA A 21 5.11 1.78 -7.90
N MET A 22 4.76 0.62 -8.48
CA MET A 22 4.87 0.36 -9.93
C MET A 22 3.57 0.61 -10.70
N ALA A 23 2.46 0.06 -10.20
CA ALA A 23 1.17 0.06 -10.90
C ALA A 23 0.03 0.68 -10.08
N GLY A 24 0.25 0.94 -8.79
CA GLY A 24 -0.79 1.30 -7.84
C GLY A 24 -1.65 0.09 -7.43
N GLY A 25 -2.38 0.24 -6.32
CA GLY A 25 -3.36 -0.76 -5.86
C GLY A 25 -2.76 -1.84 -4.96
N GLY A 26 -1.62 -1.61 -4.32
CA GLY A 26 -1.01 -2.56 -3.38
C GLY A 26 -1.93 -2.96 -2.22
N GLY A 27 -2.90 -2.10 -1.89
CA GLY A 27 -3.97 -2.42 -0.94
C GLY A 27 -4.77 -3.68 -1.30
N LEU A 28 -4.93 -3.99 -2.59
CA LEU A 28 -5.60 -5.22 -3.06
C LEU A 28 -4.81 -6.50 -2.78
N ILE A 29 -3.49 -6.39 -2.62
CA ILE A 29 -2.61 -7.49 -2.21
C ILE A 29 -2.62 -7.60 -0.68
N GLN A 30 -2.58 -6.46 0.02
CA GLN A 30 -2.54 -6.39 1.48
C GLN A 30 -3.84 -6.87 2.14
N LEU A 31 -4.99 -6.64 1.50
CA LEU A 31 -6.32 -6.98 2.04
C LEU A 31 -6.52 -8.48 2.23
N PRO A 32 -6.34 -9.34 1.21
CA PRO A 32 -6.46 -10.79 1.37
C PRO A 32 -5.39 -11.34 2.32
N ALA A 33 -4.18 -10.79 2.32
CA ALA A 33 -3.13 -11.19 3.27
C ALA A 33 -3.54 -10.91 4.73
N LEU A 34 -4.15 -9.76 5.00
CA LEU A 34 -4.67 -9.42 6.34
C LEU A 34 -5.87 -10.28 6.72
N ILE A 35 -6.80 -10.57 5.80
CA ILE A 35 -7.96 -11.43 6.06
C ILE A 35 -7.49 -12.86 6.40
N LEU A 36 -6.51 -13.39 5.67
CA LEU A 36 -5.94 -14.72 5.91
C LEU A 36 -5.09 -14.78 7.18
N GLY A 37 -4.30 -13.74 7.46
CA GLY A 37 -3.43 -13.68 8.64
C GLY A 37 -4.14 -13.33 9.94
N LEU A 38 -5.29 -12.65 9.87
CA LEU A 38 -6.06 -12.20 11.04
C LEU A 38 -7.55 -12.58 10.93
N PRO A 39 -7.89 -13.88 10.90
CA PRO A 39 -9.26 -14.35 10.66
C PRO A 39 -10.25 -13.99 11.79
N ASN A 40 -9.77 -13.69 13.00
CA ASN A 40 -10.59 -13.38 14.17
C ASN A 40 -10.70 -11.87 14.48
N LYS A 41 -10.25 -11.00 13.58
CA LYS A 41 -10.28 -9.53 13.77
C LYS A 41 -11.47 -8.92 13.04
N GLU A 42 -12.06 -7.88 13.62
CA GLU A 42 -13.19 -7.18 13.02
C GLU A 42 -12.83 -6.61 11.64
N LEU A 43 -13.73 -6.75 10.67
CA LEU A 43 -13.54 -6.30 9.30
C LEU A 43 -13.22 -4.80 9.17
N PRO A 44 -13.83 -3.87 9.95
CA PRO A 44 -13.48 -2.46 9.92
C PRO A 44 -12.02 -2.19 10.31
N LEU A 45 -11.49 -2.98 11.25
CA LEU A 45 -10.09 -2.85 11.68
C LEU A 45 -9.13 -3.33 10.59
N ILE A 46 -9.46 -4.40 9.87
CA ILE A 46 -8.66 -4.91 8.74
C ILE A 46 -8.65 -3.89 7.60
N LEU A 47 -9.81 -3.34 7.24
CA LEU A 47 -9.95 -2.31 6.21
C LEU A 47 -9.22 -1.01 6.58
N GLY A 48 -9.32 -0.59 7.84
CA GLY A 48 -8.60 0.56 8.37
C GLY A 48 -7.08 0.35 8.35
N THR A 49 -6.61 -0.84 8.73
CA THR A 49 -5.18 -1.19 8.74
C THR A 49 -4.58 -1.15 7.33
N ASN A 50 -5.35 -1.48 6.29
CA ASN A 50 -4.90 -1.42 4.90
C ASN A 50 -4.72 0.02 4.36
N LYS A 51 -5.46 1.00 4.89
CA LYS A 51 -5.36 2.40 4.45
C LYS A 51 -3.99 3.03 4.73
N VAL A 52 -3.36 2.67 5.84
CA VAL A 52 -2.05 3.21 6.23
C VAL A 52 -0.97 2.87 5.19
N PRO A 53 -0.68 1.59 4.87
CA PRO A 53 0.32 1.25 3.86
C PRO A 53 -0.06 1.77 2.47
N SER A 54 -1.35 1.81 2.12
CA SER A 54 -1.79 2.41 0.84
C SER A 54 -1.45 3.90 0.74
N ALA A 55 -1.64 4.68 1.81
CA ALA A 55 -1.30 6.09 1.83
C ALA A 55 0.23 6.31 1.75
N PHE A 56 1.01 5.49 2.46
CA PHE A 56 2.48 5.55 2.40
C PHE A 56 3.02 5.16 1.02
N GLY A 57 2.48 4.09 0.41
CA GLY A 57 2.87 3.65 -0.93
C GLY A 57 2.57 4.69 -2.00
N THR A 58 1.37 5.27 -1.97
CA THR A 58 1.00 6.38 -2.88
C THR A 58 1.89 7.61 -2.66
N THR A 59 2.17 7.97 -1.40
CA THR A 59 3.07 9.11 -1.09
C THR A 59 4.50 8.86 -1.57
N ALA A 60 5.01 7.64 -1.42
CA ALA A 60 6.33 7.25 -1.89
C ALA A 60 6.41 7.27 -3.43
N ALA A 61 5.39 6.77 -4.12
CA ALA A 61 5.27 6.83 -5.57
C ALA A 61 5.24 8.28 -6.06
N ALA A 62 4.41 9.13 -5.45
CA ALA A 62 4.35 10.56 -5.75
C ALA A 62 5.71 11.24 -5.53
N ARG A 63 6.38 10.97 -4.39
CA ARG A 63 7.71 11.52 -4.11
C ARG A 63 8.76 11.07 -5.12
N ASN A 64 8.74 9.81 -5.54
CA ASN A 64 9.67 9.28 -6.53
C ASN A 64 9.42 9.88 -7.92
N TYR A 65 8.14 10.07 -8.29
CA TYR A 65 7.74 10.74 -9.52
C TYR A 65 8.29 12.18 -9.56
N PHE A 66 8.05 12.98 -8.52
CA PHE A 66 8.58 14.35 -8.40
C PHE A 66 10.11 14.42 -8.40
N LYS A 67 10.80 13.39 -7.89
CA LYS A 67 12.27 13.38 -7.83
C LYS A 67 12.91 13.03 -9.18
N ASN A 68 12.34 12.09 -9.92
CA ASN A 68 12.94 11.58 -11.16
C ASN A 68 12.42 12.28 -12.42
N ILE A 69 11.19 12.79 -12.37
CA ILE A 69 10.55 13.52 -13.46
C ILE A 69 10.28 14.92 -12.93
N LYS A 70 10.73 15.97 -13.64
CA LYS A 70 10.30 17.34 -13.37
C LYS A 70 8.89 17.48 -13.91
N PRO A 71 7.83 17.40 -13.09
CA PRO A 71 6.48 17.45 -13.61
C PRO A 71 6.19 18.91 -13.95
N ASP A 72 5.58 19.15 -15.10
CA ASP A 72 5.00 20.46 -15.37
C ASP A 72 3.80 20.63 -14.46
N ILE A 73 4.00 21.34 -13.34
CA ILE A 73 3.00 21.57 -12.29
C ILE A 73 1.68 22.12 -12.87
N PRO A 74 1.67 23.08 -13.81
CA PRO A 74 0.41 23.59 -14.38
C PRO A 74 -0.36 22.53 -15.14
N LEU A 75 0.34 21.66 -15.89
CA LEU A 75 -0.28 20.62 -16.70
C LEU A 75 -0.78 19.47 -15.81
N THR A 76 0.01 19.10 -14.80
CA THR A 76 -0.33 18.05 -13.84
C THR A 76 -1.59 18.41 -13.05
N LEU A 77 -1.70 19.66 -12.55
CA LEU A 77 -2.89 20.15 -11.84
C LEU A 77 -4.13 20.29 -12.73
N THR A 78 -3.96 20.45 -14.05
CA THR A 78 -5.08 20.57 -14.98
C THR A 78 -5.65 19.19 -15.37
N MET A 79 -4.82 18.14 -15.30
CA MET A 79 -5.20 16.77 -15.70
C MET A 79 -5.62 15.88 -14.53
N MET A 80 -5.31 16.26 -13.29
CA MET A 80 -5.78 15.62 -12.04
C MET A 80 -7.18 16.10 -11.67
#